data_AF-A0A952BJP4-F1
#
_entry.id   AF-A0A952BJP4-F1
#
_cell.length_a   1.000
_cell.length_b   1.000
_cell.length_c   1.000
_cell.angle_alpha   90.00
_cell.angle_beta   90.00
_cell.angle_gamma   90.00
#
_symmetry.space_group_name_H-M   'P 1'
#
loop_
_entity.id
_entity.type
_entity.pdbx_description
1 polymer ?
#
loop_
_entity_poly.entity_id
_entity_poly.type
_entity_poly.pdbx_seq_one_letter_code
_entity_poly.pdbx_strand_id
1 'polypeptide(L)' 'MGEKVIYHHIPREVFAEFDFPGAGDLANTFEFNRLYIPNRQADLAECRKLYPAMQSFEAWLRANKAKF' A
#
# COMPACT_ATOMS: atom_id res chain seq x y z
N MET A 1 -6.48 12.07 12.28
CA MET A 1 -7.12 12.48 10.99
C MET A 1 -7.60 13.93 11.02
N GLY A 2 -7.38 14.70 9.94
CA GLY A 2 -7.76 16.12 9.84
C GLY A 2 -6.70 16.99 9.15
N GLU A 3 -5.51 16.43 8.97
CA GLU A 3 -4.39 17.07 8.30
C GLU A 3 -4.37 16.75 6.81
N LYS A 4 -3.79 17.67 6.03
CA LYS A 4 -3.61 17.50 4.59
C LYS A 4 -2.50 16.48 4.34
N VAL A 5 -2.88 15.29 3.87
CA VAL A 5 -1.94 14.26 3.41
C VAL A 5 -1.88 14.31 1.89
N ILE A 6 -0.67 14.37 1.34
CA ILE A 6 -0.43 14.36 -0.10
C ILE A 6 0.43 13.18 -0.50
N TYR A 7 0.20 12.67 -1.72
CA TYR A 7 1.07 11.68 -2.31
C TYR A 7 2.41 12.33 -2.71
N HIS A 8 3.51 11.73 -2.27
CA HIS A 8 4.86 12.10 -2.67
C HIS A 8 5.57 10.88 -3.22
N HIS A 9 5.89 10.90 -4.50
CA HIS A 9 6.61 9.81 -5.15
C HIS A 9 8.09 9.85 -4.78
N ILE A 10 8.59 8.76 -4.22
CA ILE A 10 10.02 8.57 -3.91
C ILE A 10 10.55 7.52 -4.90
N PRO A 11 11.53 7.86 -5.76
CA PRO A 11 12.16 6.88 -6.65
C PRO A 11 12.76 5.72 -5.86
N ARG A 12 12.78 4.53 -6.48
CA ARG A 12 13.32 3.31 -5.89
C ARG A 12 14.71 3.53 -5.31
N GLU A 13 15.61 4.12 -6.11
CA GLU A 13 17.01 4.32 -5.78
C GLU A 13 17.15 5.20 -4.53
N VAL A 14 16.35 6.26 -4.45
CA VAL A 14 16.31 7.18 -3.30
C VAL A 14 15.79 6.47 -2.05
N PHE A 15 14.74 5.65 -2.17
CA PHE A 15 14.20 4.90 -1.02
C PHE A 15 15.19 3.86 -0.51
N ALA A 16 15.96 3.22 -1.41
CA ALA A 16 16.93 2.19 -1.05
C ALA A 16 18.10 2.71 -0.20
N GLU A 17 18.37 4.03 -0.26
CA GLU A 17 19.43 4.70 0.51
C GLU A 17 19.00 5.06 1.95
N PHE A 18 17.75 4.81 2.33
CA PHE A 18 17.29 5.15 3.69
C PHE A 18 17.98 4.29 4.75
N ASP A 19 18.36 4.94 5.86
CA ASP A 19 19.15 4.35 6.94
C ASP A 19 18.30 3.51 7.90
N PHE A 20 17.66 2.46 7.38
CA PHE A 20 17.00 1.46 8.19
C PHE A 20 17.12 0.06 7.58
N PRO A 21 17.14 -1.01 8.40
CA PRO A 21 17.24 -2.38 7.91
C PRO A 21 16.10 -2.74 6.95
N GLY A 22 16.46 -3.26 5.76
CA GLY A 22 15.49 -3.68 4.75
C GLY A 22 15.01 -2.56 3.81
N ALA A 23 15.57 -1.35 3.88
CA ALA A 23 15.23 -0.26 2.95
C ALA A 23 15.37 -0.68 1.47
N GLY A 24 16.45 -1.38 1.12
CA GLY A 24 16.66 -1.90 -0.24
C GLY A 24 15.62 -2.94 -0.69
N ASP A 25 15.21 -3.84 0.21
CA ASP A 25 14.20 -4.87 -0.07
C ASP A 25 12.80 -4.27 -0.24
N LEU A 26 12.45 -3.30 0.60
CA LEU A 26 11.21 -2.56 0.47
C LEU A 26 11.21 -1.71 -0.80
N ALA A 27 12.31 -1.07 -1.16
CA ALA A 27 12.43 -0.33 -2.41
C ALA A 27 12.15 -1.24 -3.63
N ASN A 28 12.70 -2.47 -3.64
CA ASN A 28 12.40 -3.45 -4.68
C ASN A 28 10.92 -3.82 -4.70
N THR A 29 10.33 -4.06 -3.52
CA THR A 29 8.92 -4.44 -3.37
C THR A 29 7.98 -3.33 -3.84
N PHE A 30 8.27 -2.08 -3.51
CA PHE A 30 7.46 -0.93 -3.95
C PHE A 30 7.52 -0.74 -5.46
N GLU A 31 8.70 -0.89 -6.07
CA GLU A 31 8.84 -0.78 -7.52
C GLU A 31 8.12 -1.94 -8.24
N PHE A 32 8.25 -3.17 -7.73
CA PHE A 32 7.47 -4.30 -8.23
C PHE A 32 5.96 -4.04 -8.12
N ASN A 33 5.50 -3.55 -6.97
CA ASN A 33 4.10 -3.23 -6.76
C ASN A 33 3.60 -2.17 -7.74
N ARG A 34 4.40 -1.13 -8.01
CA ARG A 34 4.08 -0.06 -8.97
C ARG A 34 3.95 -0.59 -10.40
N LEU A 35 4.85 -1.49 -10.80
CA LEU A 35 4.92 -1.99 -12.17
C LEU A 35 3.91 -3.09 -12.47
N TYR A 36 3.61 -3.98 -11.52
CA TYR A 36 2.94 -5.25 -11.82
C TYR A 36 1.59 -5.45 -11.13
N ILE A 37 1.32 -4.78 -10.01
CA ILE A 37 0.08 -5.00 -9.24
C ILE A 37 -1.15 -4.25 -9.78
N PRO A 38 -1.07 -3.04 -10.38
CA PRO A 38 -2.27 -2.31 -10.82
C PRO A 38 -3.18 -3.11 -11.75
N ASN A 39 -2.60 -4.03 -12.52
CA ASN A 39 -3.30 -4.86 -13.51
C ASN A 39 -4.02 -6.08 -12.91
N ARG A 40 -3.97 -6.29 -11.58
CA ARG A 40 -4.52 -7.49 -10.91
C ARG A 40 -5.92 -7.27 -10.31
N GLN A 41 -6.75 -6.44 -10.93
CA GLN A 41 -8.09 -6.13 -10.42
C GLN A 41 -9.03 -7.36 -10.39
N ALA A 42 -8.84 -8.31 -11.31
CA ALA A 42 -9.60 -9.55 -11.35
C ALA A 42 -9.37 -10.41 -10.10
N ASP A 43 -8.11 -10.51 -9.63
CA ASP A 43 -7.75 -11.25 -8.42
C ASP A 43 -8.44 -10.63 -7.20
N LEU A 44 -8.45 -9.30 -7.10
CA LEU A 44 -9.14 -8.59 -6.01
C LEU A 44 -10.66 -8.85 -6.01
N ALA A 45 -11.28 -8.90 -7.20
CA ALA A 45 -12.69 -9.24 -7.33
C ALA A 45 -12.96 -10.68 -6.85
N GLU A 46 -12.08 -11.62 -7.19
CA GLU A 46 -12.19 -13.01 -6.75
C GLU A 46 -12.01 -13.15 -5.24
N CYS A 47 -11.01 -12.49 -4.66
CA CYS A 47 -10.82 -12.45 -3.21
C CYS A 47 -12.07 -11.96 -2.46
N ARG A 48 -12.76 -10.95 -2.98
CA ARG A 48 -14.01 -10.44 -2.39
C ARG A 48 -15.17 -11.41 -2.49
N LYS A 49 -15.25 -12.24 -3.53
CA LYS A 49 -16.25 -13.31 -3.62
C LYS A 49 -15.98 -14.40 -2.58
N LEU A 50 -14.71 -14.79 -2.43
CA LEU A 50 -14.29 -15.83 -1.48
C LEU A 50 -14.43 -15.37 -0.03
N TYR A 51 -14.18 -14.09 0.25
CA TYR A 51 -14.32 -13.51 1.58
C TYR A 51 -15.09 -12.19 1.55
N PRO A 52 -16.44 -12.23 1.60
CA PRO A 52 -17.28 -11.03 1.53
C PRO A 52 -17.05 -10.01 2.64
N ALA A 53 -16.48 -10.44 3.78
CA ALA A 53 -16.11 -9.55 4.89
C ALA A 53 -14.76 -8.84 4.69
N MET A 54 -14.10 -9.02 3.54
CA MET A 54 -12.87 -8.31 3.20
C MET A 54 -13.12 -6.80 3.19
N GLN A 55 -12.35 -6.06 3.98
CA GLN A 55 -12.51 -4.61 4.08
C GLN A 55 -11.83 -3.88 2.92
N SER A 56 -12.45 -2.78 2.47
CA SER A 56 -11.71 -1.77 1.72
C SER A 56 -10.76 -1.01 2.67
N PHE A 57 -9.75 -0.35 2.11
CA PHE A 57 -8.86 0.49 2.90
C PHE A 57 -9.62 1.58 3.67
N GLU A 58 -10.64 2.19 3.06
CA GLU A 58 -11.48 3.20 3.71
C GLU A 58 -12.25 2.62 4.92
N ALA A 59 -12.88 1.46 4.76
CA ALA A 59 -13.63 0.82 5.83
C ALA A 59 -12.71 0.47 7.01
N TRP A 60 -11.54 -0.09 6.71
CA TRP A 60 -10.52 -0.39 7.72
C TRP A 60 -10.03 0.87 8.43
N LEU A 61 -9.73 1.95 7.69
CA LEU A 61 -9.24 3.20 8.26
C LEU A 61 -10.28 3.86 9.17
N ARG A 62 -11.56 3.87 8.78
CA ARG A 62 -12.65 4.38 9.63
C ARG A 62 -12.73 3.63 10.96
N ALA A 63 -12.60 2.30 10.92
CA ALA A 63 -12.61 1.47 12.13
C ALA A 63 -11.36 1.66 13.02
N ASN A 64 -10.23 2.09 12.44
CA ASN A 64 -8.95 2.22 13.14
C ASN A 64 -8.54 3.68 13.39
N LYS A 65 -9.42 4.65 13.12
CA LYS A 65 -9.14 6.08 13.20
C LYS A 65 -8.49 6.51 14.51
N ALA A 66 -8.89 5.93 15.65
CA ALA A 66 -8.35 6.30 16.96
C ALA A 66 -6.86 5.92 17.17
N LYS A 67 -6.27 5.13 16.27
CA LYS A 67 -4.85 4.75 16.31
C LYS A 67 -3.93 5.75 15.61
N PHE A 68 -4.48 6.78 14.96
CA PHE A 68 -3.77 7.76 14.12
C PHE A 68 -4.27 9.20 14.33
#